data_AF-A0A955PHQ7-F1
#
_entry.id   AF-A0A955PHQ7-F1
#
_cell.length_a   1.000
_cell.length_b   1.000
_cell.length_c   1.000
_cell.angle_alpha   90.00
_cell.angle_beta   90.00
_cell.angle_gamma   90.00
#
_symmetry.space_group_name_H-M   'P 1'
#
loop_
_entity.id
_entity.type
_entity.pdbx_description
1 polymer ?
#
loop_
_entity_poly.entity_id
_entity_poly.type
_entity_poly.pdbx_seq_one_letter_code
_entity_poly.pdbx_strand_id
1 'polypeptide(L)'
;MDPYDWRFIGFRSLILLFLLGCGQSPIPSEFSYRIQELGSLGGNDVLPYALNNRGEVVGVSGTQIGGTNAHAFFWSKEKGMVNIWNKFSGVTPTDFSRAMVINDQGWLVVFVNSPSDIVYRMDHGILPIEKPEGRSLNIVDLNDDGMILGAHYDAHGACEPFIWSATDGFDYFDGPGWTLRNPIALNDTGDVLIQAATQDGTVTCSFLWKRNDGWKRLPPLDGFENCFAVDMNDKGQIVGVSSPSTQAPGIMRTGYVACLWEPDSVKTLGEDIYPTAINDEGTVVGRTSDRNSAVVLRDGVWRNLSDLIEGRSDWIDFTEAVDINDSGQIVGYGFKKDGQFGFILTPLYEQQNE
;
A
#
# COMPACT_ATOMS: atom_id res chain seq x y z
N MET A 1 -72.47 -23.49 -24.10
CA MET A 1 -73.23 -22.23 -24.04
C MET A 1 -72.20 -21.12 -24.02
N ASP A 2 -72.13 -20.37 -25.10
CA ASP A 2 -71.55 -19.04 -25.11
C ASP A 2 -72.74 -18.07 -25.26
N PRO A 3 -72.72 -16.92 -24.57
CA PRO A 3 -73.08 -15.71 -25.30
C PRO A 3 -72.26 -14.45 -24.89
N TYR A 4 -71.46 -13.97 -25.84
CA TYR A 4 -71.19 -12.57 -26.21
C TYR A 4 -70.41 -11.65 -25.25
N ASP A 5 -69.22 -11.18 -25.67
CA ASP A 5 -69.14 -9.87 -26.35
C ASP A 5 -67.79 -9.68 -27.10
N TRP A 6 -67.86 -8.98 -28.23
CA TRP A 6 -66.79 -8.77 -29.22
C TRP A 6 -66.30 -7.34 -29.20
N ARG A 7 -64.98 -7.09 -29.30
CA ARG A 7 -64.41 -5.99 -30.10
C ARG A 7 -63.03 -6.34 -30.66
N PHE A 8 -62.95 -6.31 -31.99
CA PHE A 8 -61.74 -6.28 -32.81
C PHE A 8 -61.07 -4.91 -32.74
N ILE A 9 -59.75 -4.84 -32.48
CA ILE A 9 -58.83 -3.86 -33.07
C ILE A 9 -57.50 -4.58 -33.33
N GLY A 10 -57.07 -4.59 -34.59
CA GLY A 10 -55.95 -5.39 -35.08
C GLY A 10 -54.57 -4.88 -34.66
N PHE A 11 -53.63 -5.81 -34.51
CA PHE A 11 -52.20 -5.52 -34.56
C PHE A 11 -51.56 -6.30 -35.69
N ARG A 12 -50.97 -5.55 -36.62
CA ARG A 12 -50.14 -6.04 -37.72
C ARG A 12 -48.93 -6.77 -37.15
N SER A 13 -48.64 -7.95 -37.68
CA SER A 13 -47.37 -8.64 -37.47
C SER A 13 -46.23 -7.75 -37.94
N LEU A 14 -45.43 -7.25 -37.00
CA LEU A 14 -44.15 -6.62 -37.31
C LEU A 14 -43.09 -7.73 -37.29
N ILE A 15 -42.63 -8.11 -38.48
CA ILE A 15 -41.36 -8.82 -38.66
C ILE A 15 -40.28 -7.80 -38.27
N LEU A 16 -39.67 -7.95 -37.10
CA LEU A 16 -38.47 -7.21 -36.74
C LEU A 16 -37.28 -7.87 -37.45
N LEU A 17 -36.83 -7.21 -38.52
CA LEU A 17 -35.52 -7.40 -39.14
C LEU A 17 -34.45 -7.17 -38.06
N PHE A 18 -33.68 -8.20 -37.69
CA PHE A 18 -32.39 -8.01 -37.03
C PHE A 18 -31.43 -7.41 -38.04
N LEU A 19 -31.32 -6.09 -38.06
CA LEU A 19 -30.16 -5.42 -38.66
C LEU A 19 -28.97 -5.66 -37.72
N LEU A 20 -28.00 -6.44 -38.22
CA LEU A 20 -26.65 -6.53 -37.69
C LEU A 20 -26.01 -5.14 -37.76
N GLY A 21 -26.21 -4.34 -36.72
CA GLY A 21 -25.32 -3.24 -36.38
C GLY A 21 -24.19 -3.82 -35.56
N CYS A 22 -22.99 -3.90 -36.12
CA CYS A 22 -21.77 -3.94 -35.33
C CYS A 22 -21.68 -2.63 -34.54
N GLY A 23 -22.43 -2.54 -33.45
CA GLY A 23 -22.11 -1.63 -32.37
C GLY A 23 -20.90 -2.22 -31.69
N GLN A 24 -19.72 -1.66 -31.93
CA GLN A 24 -18.66 -1.74 -30.93
C GLN A 24 -19.33 -1.35 -29.61
N SER A 25 -19.36 -2.26 -28.63
CA SER A 25 -19.51 -1.81 -27.25
C SER A 25 -18.54 -0.64 -27.09
N PRO A 26 -18.97 0.53 -26.57
CA PRO A 26 -18.01 1.58 -26.28
C PRO A 26 -16.92 0.93 -25.45
N ILE A 27 -15.68 0.91 -25.98
CA ILE A 27 -14.52 0.58 -25.19
C ILE A 27 -14.62 1.52 -24.00
N PRO A 28 -14.71 1.04 -22.75
CA PRO A 28 -14.69 1.94 -21.60
C PRO A 28 -13.50 2.87 -21.81
N SER A 29 -13.68 4.18 -21.67
CA SER A 29 -12.57 5.15 -21.71
C SER A 29 -11.43 4.57 -20.87
N GLU A 30 -10.36 4.11 -21.51
CA GLU A 30 -9.28 3.47 -20.77
C GLU A 30 -8.64 4.57 -19.93
N PHE A 31 -8.72 4.44 -18.61
CA PHE A 31 -7.96 5.31 -17.73
C PHE A 31 -6.48 5.02 -17.99
N SER A 32 -5.75 6.03 -18.41
CA SER A 32 -4.31 5.94 -18.62
C SER A 32 -3.56 6.65 -17.49
N TYR A 33 -2.29 6.37 -17.40
CA TYR A 33 -1.37 7.02 -16.47
C TYR A 33 -0.27 7.72 -17.24
N ARG A 34 0.08 8.91 -16.77
CA ARG A 34 1.35 9.53 -17.11
C ARG A 34 2.41 9.06 -16.13
N ILE A 35 3.51 8.57 -16.67
CA ILE A 35 4.69 8.22 -15.88
C ILE A 35 5.63 9.40 -15.69
N GLN A 36 6.18 9.51 -14.48
CA GLN A 36 7.29 10.38 -14.14
C GLN A 36 8.33 9.57 -13.37
N GLU A 37 9.56 9.53 -13.87
CA GLU A 37 10.69 8.96 -13.12
C GLU A 37 11.05 9.91 -11.95
N LEU A 38 11.37 9.34 -10.79
CA LEU A 38 11.71 10.12 -9.58
C LEU A 38 13.12 10.73 -9.64
N GLY A 39 14.00 10.18 -10.49
CA GLY A 39 15.44 10.48 -10.52
C GLY A 39 16.23 9.60 -9.54
N SER A 40 17.49 9.96 -9.27
CA SER A 40 18.35 9.23 -8.31
C SER A 40 19.34 10.16 -7.61
N LEU A 41 19.94 9.67 -6.51
CA LEU A 41 21.04 10.31 -5.80
C LEU A 41 22.43 9.96 -6.37
N GLY A 42 22.49 9.54 -7.64
CA GLY A 42 23.73 9.19 -8.35
C GLY A 42 23.94 7.68 -8.60
N GLY A 43 23.07 6.83 -8.05
CA GLY A 43 23.01 5.40 -8.35
C GLY A 43 21.85 5.02 -9.28
N ASN A 44 21.65 3.71 -9.43
CA ASN A 44 20.66 3.07 -10.30
C ASN A 44 19.87 1.98 -9.55
N ASP A 45 19.66 2.21 -8.26
CA ASP A 45 18.89 1.36 -7.36
C ASP A 45 18.00 2.26 -6.51
N VAL A 46 16.85 2.65 -7.07
CA VAL A 46 15.89 3.57 -6.44
C VAL A 46 14.62 2.80 -6.08
N LEU A 47 14.31 2.77 -4.79
CA LEU A 47 13.14 2.11 -4.23
C LEU A 47 12.30 3.13 -3.45
N PRO A 48 11.15 3.57 -4.00
CA PRO A 48 10.16 4.30 -3.22
C PRO A 48 9.48 3.34 -2.23
N TYR A 49 9.09 3.87 -1.07
CA TYR A 49 8.42 3.11 -0.01
C TYR A 49 7.06 3.66 0.38
N ALA A 50 6.85 4.98 0.33
CA ALA A 50 5.58 5.60 0.67
C ALA A 50 5.32 6.86 -0.14
N LEU A 51 4.03 7.17 -0.32
CA LEU A 51 3.46 8.28 -1.05
C LEU A 51 2.33 8.90 -0.22
N ASN A 52 2.34 10.22 -0.06
CA ASN A 52 1.22 10.92 0.58
C ASN A 52 0.24 11.54 -0.44
N ASN A 53 -0.89 12.07 0.01
CA ASN A 53 -1.91 12.70 -0.84
C ASN A 53 -1.46 14.02 -1.46
N ARG A 54 -0.32 14.58 -1.04
CA ARG A 54 0.32 15.72 -1.73
C ARG A 54 1.18 15.32 -2.92
N GLY A 55 1.31 14.02 -3.20
CA GLY A 55 2.17 13.53 -4.27
C GLY A 55 3.66 13.56 -3.90
N GLU A 56 3.97 13.57 -2.61
CA GLU A 56 5.35 13.52 -2.11
C GLU A 56 5.72 12.07 -1.82
N VAL A 57 6.95 11.70 -2.20
CA VAL A 57 7.43 10.32 -2.14
C VAL A 57 8.66 10.23 -1.26
N VAL A 58 8.73 9.19 -0.44
CA VAL A 58 9.94 8.84 0.31
C VAL A 58 10.43 7.44 -0.02
N GLY A 59 11.71 7.19 0.24
CA GLY A 59 12.29 5.88 0.00
C GLY A 59 13.79 5.85 0.21
N VAL A 60 14.46 4.98 -0.55
CA VAL A 60 15.91 4.84 -0.57
C VAL A 60 16.44 4.92 -2.00
N SER A 61 17.57 5.60 -2.17
CA SER A 61 18.29 5.66 -3.44
C SER A 61 19.74 5.27 -3.24
N GLY A 62 20.22 4.33 -4.06
CA GLY A 62 21.64 4.10 -4.27
C GLY A 62 22.34 5.41 -4.66
N THR A 63 23.54 5.63 -4.12
CA THR A 63 24.28 6.90 -4.28
C THR A 63 25.41 6.82 -5.30
N GLN A 64 25.70 5.61 -5.79
CA GLN A 64 26.70 5.35 -6.82
C GLN A 64 26.24 4.19 -7.70
N ILE A 65 26.44 4.32 -9.01
CA ILE A 65 26.16 3.25 -9.98
C ILE A 65 26.98 2.01 -9.62
N GLY A 66 26.29 0.88 -9.39
CA GLY A 66 26.91 -0.40 -9.00
C GLY A 66 27.51 -0.44 -7.59
N GLY A 67 27.26 0.56 -6.74
CA GLY A 67 27.68 0.60 -5.34
C GLY A 67 26.65 -0.02 -4.38
N THR A 68 27.04 -0.26 -3.12
CA THR A 68 26.16 -0.75 -2.05
C THR A 68 25.69 0.33 -1.09
N ASN A 69 26.09 1.59 -1.30
CA ASN A 69 25.71 2.71 -0.44
C ASN A 69 24.38 3.30 -0.91
N ALA A 70 23.47 3.53 0.03
CA ALA A 70 22.14 4.03 -0.26
C ALA A 70 21.67 4.99 0.86
N HIS A 71 20.96 6.05 0.45
CA HIS A 71 20.47 7.08 1.36
C HIS A 71 18.97 7.30 1.22
N ALA A 72 18.36 7.73 2.32
CA ALA A 72 16.98 8.18 2.36
C ALA A 72 16.78 9.36 1.40
N PHE A 73 15.71 9.31 0.63
CA PHE A 73 15.29 10.44 -0.19
C PHE A 73 13.88 10.91 0.18
N PHE A 74 13.63 12.19 -0.09
CA PHE A 74 12.32 12.79 -0.24
C PHE A 74 12.22 13.32 -1.66
N TRP A 75 11.09 13.13 -2.32
CA TRP A 75 10.81 13.66 -3.63
C TRP A 75 9.51 14.44 -3.61
N SER A 76 9.50 15.59 -4.28
CA SER A 76 8.27 16.26 -4.68
C SER A 76 8.43 16.80 -6.09
N LYS A 77 7.31 17.05 -6.77
CA LYS A 77 7.31 17.64 -8.11
C LYS A 77 8.09 18.97 -8.17
N GLU A 78 8.05 19.75 -7.10
CA GLU A 78 8.71 21.06 -7.01
C GLU A 78 10.21 20.97 -6.75
N LYS A 79 10.64 20.04 -5.88
CA LYS A 79 12.01 19.97 -5.39
C LYS A 79 12.85 18.93 -6.13
N GLY A 80 12.23 18.00 -6.85
CA GLY A 80 12.87 16.78 -7.31
C GLY A 80 13.33 15.92 -6.12
N MET A 81 14.27 15.00 -6.37
CA MET A 81 14.82 14.13 -5.34
C MET A 81 15.82 14.89 -4.45
N VAL A 82 15.55 14.89 -3.16
CA VAL A 82 16.37 15.50 -2.11
C VAL A 82 16.93 14.39 -1.23
N ASN A 83 18.25 14.43 -1.00
CA ASN A 83 18.90 13.55 -0.03
C ASN A 83 18.59 13.99 1.41
N ILE A 84 18.01 13.10 2.22
CA ILE A 84 17.59 13.36 3.62
C ILE A 84 18.67 13.01 4.63
N TRP A 85 19.57 12.10 4.29
CA TRP A 85 20.64 11.66 5.17
C TRP A 85 21.44 12.85 5.74
N ASN A 86 21.74 13.86 4.92
CA ASN A 86 22.55 15.01 5.32
C ASN A 86 21.85 16.01 6.24
N LYS A 87 20.63 15.71 6.70
CA LYS A 87 19.85 16.55 7.62
C LYS A 87 20.08 16.20 9.09
N PHE A 88 20.78 15.10 9.36
CA PHE A 88 21.05 14.62 10.71
C PHE A 88 22.49 14.96 11.12
N SER A 89 22.69 15.23 12.40
CA SER A 89 24.04 15.41 12.96
C SER A 89 24.65 14.06 13.33
N GLY A 90 25.98 13.94 13.29
CA GLY A 90 26.69 12.73 13.69
C GLY A 90 26.68 11.59 12.67
N VAL A 91 26.14 11.82 11.46
CA VAL A 91 26.13 10.85 10.37
C VAL A 91 27.28 11.11 9.37
N THR A 92 27.73 10.05 8.70
CA THR A 92 28.78 10.02 7.68
C THR A 92 28.22 9.60 6.31
N PRO A 93 28.80 10.03 5.17
CA PRO A 93 28.26 9.72 3.84
C PRO A 93 28.22 8.22 3.47
N THR A 94 28.72 7.35 4.34
CA THR A 94 28.68 5.89 4.22
C THR A 94 27.58 5.26 5.07
N ASP A 95 26.90 6.04 5.92
CA ASP A 95 25.81 5.53 6.74
C ASP A 95 24.57 5.27 5.90
N PHE A 96 24.09 4.03 5.97
CA PHE A 96 22.84 3.65 5.36
C PHE A 96 21.69 4.41 5.99
N SER A 97 20.77 4.88 5.15
CA SER A 97 19.50 5.43 5.59
C SER A 97 18.38 5.14 4.60
N ARG A 98 17.16 5.11 5.10
CA ARG A 98 15.94 5.00 4.30
C ARG A 98 14.80 5.76 4.97
N ALA A 99 13.95 6.41 4.18
CA ALA A 99 12.70 6.98 4.66
C ALA A 99 11.56 6.03 4.28
N MET A 100 10.77 5.60 5.27
CA MET A 100 9.86 4.45 5.15
C MET A 100 8.39 4.87 5.06
N VAL A 101 8.02 5.93 5.77
CA VAL A 101 6.64 6.40 5.93
C VAL A 101 6.63 7.92 5.74
N ILE A 102 5.55 8.46 5.19
CA ILE A 102 5.27 9.88 5.10
C ILE A 102 3.78 10.11 5.27
N ASN A 103 3.39 11.11 6.07
CA ASN A 103 2.00 11.54 6.19
C ASN A 103 1.70 12.81 5.37
N ASP A 104 0.44 13.21 5.26
CA ASP A 104 0.03 14.42 4.54
C ASP A 104 0.37 15.70 5.30
N GLN A 105 0.96 15.63 6.48
CA GLN A 105 1.57 16.79 7.16
C GLN A 105 3.08 16.92 6.85
N GLY A 106 3.63 15.98 6.08
CA GLY A 106 5.03 15.97 5.61
C GLY A 106 6.02 15.47 6.66
N TRP A 107 5.51 14.90 7.74
CA TRP A 107 6.33 14.13 8.66
C TRP A 107 6.67 12.80 8.02
N LEU A 108 7.93 12.42 8.14
CA LEU A 108 8.46 11.19 7.57
C LEU A 108 9.29 10.44 8.60
N VAL A 109 9.25 9.12 8.53
CA VAL A 109 10.01 8.22 9.40
C VAL A 109 11.28 7.80 8.68
N VAL A 110 12.44 8.17 9.21
CA VAL A 110 13.76 7.82 8.67
C VAL A 110 14.48 6.86 9.57
N PHE A 111 14.87 5.72 9.02
CA PHE A 111 15.88 4.87 9.63
C PHE A 111 17.28 5.34 9.20
N VAL A 112 18.19 5.48 10.17
CA VAL A 112 19.63 5.68 9.94
C VAL A 112 20.38 4.70 10.84
N ASN A 113 21.53 4.16 10.39
CA ASN A 113 22.30 3.19 11.19
C ASN A 113 22.73 3.73 12.57
N SER A 114 22.89 5.04 12.71
CA SER A 114 23.17 5.71 13.99
C SER A 114 22.83 7.21 13.87
N PRO A 115 21.73 7.71 14.47
CA PRO A 115 20.76 7.02 15.35
C PRO A 115 19.63 6.28 14.61
N SER A 116 19.02 5.26 15.23
CA SER A 116 17.89 4.50 14.66
C SER A 116 16.54 5.19 14.89
N ASP A 117 15.67 5.15 13.87
CA ASP A 117 14.28 5.65 13.79
C ASP A 117 14.05 7.10 14.24
N ILE A 118 14.08 8.00 13.26
CA ILE A 118 13.89 9.45 13.43
C ILE A 118 12.57 9.84 12.78
N VAL A 119 11.69 10.49 13.53
CA VAL A 119 10.56 11.22 12.95
C VAL A 119 11.02 12.62 12.62
N TYR A 120 10.89 13.01 11.37
CA TYR A 120 11.49 14.22 10.84
C TYR A 120 10.54 14.93 9.88
N ARG A 121 10.61 16.26 9.85
CA ARG A 121 9.95 17.07 8.83
C ARG A 121 10.87 18.20 8.37
N MET A 122 10.88 18.46 7.06
CA MET A 122 11.84 19.38 6.43
C MET A 122 11.90 20.78 7.04
N ASP A 123 10.75 21.35 7.37
CA ASP A 123 10.58 22.72 7.87
C ASP A 123 10.49 22.80 9.41
N HIS A 124 10.49 21.67 10.11
CA HIS A 124 10.39 21.61 11.58
C HIS A 124 11.59 20.94 12.27
N GLY A 125 12.29 20.06 11.57
CA GLY A 125 13.37 19.26 12.13
C GLY A 125 12.89 17.92 12.70
N ILE A 126 13.66 17.40 13.66
CA ILE A 126 13.38 16.12 14.33
C ILE A 126 12.28 16.34 15.37
N LEU A 127 11.27 15.46 15.40
CA LEU A 127 10.30 15.39 16.49
C LEU A 127 10.95 14.71 17.70
N PRO A 128 11.08 15.38 18.86
CA PRO A 128 11.61 14.74 20.05
C PRO A 128 10.59 13.76 20.64
N ILE A 129 10.94 12.47 20.67
CA ILE A 129 10.16 11.41 21.33
C ILE A 129 10.98 10.87 22.50
N GLU A 130 10.50 11.10 23.71
CA GLU A 130 11.11 10.58 24.94
C GLU A 130 10.77 9.09 25.11
N LYS A 131 11.55 8.23 24.45
CA LYS A 131 11.37 6.77 24.52
C LYS A 131 11.87 6.19 25.86
N PRO A 132 11.30 5.05 26.32
CA PRO A 132 11.82 4.36 27.49
C PRO A 132 13.31 3.99 27.36
N GLU A 133 14.03 4.01 28.48
CA GLU A 133 15.47 3.73 28.52
C GLU A 133 15.78 2.35 27.91
N GLY A 134 16.79 2.30 27.04
CA GLY A 134 17.24 1.06 26.40
C GLY A 134 16.32 0.49 25.30
N ARG A 135 15.19 1.12 24.98
CA ARG A 135 14.25 0.64 23.95
C ARG A 135 14.41 1.35 22.61
N SER A 136 14.33 0.64 21.49
CA SER A 136 14.21 1.23 20.14
C SER A 136 12.74 1.47 19.79
N LEU A 137 12.42 2.49 18.98
CA LEU A 137 11.02 2.79 18.61
C LEU A 137 10.48 1.83 17.54
N ASN A 138 11.30 1.45 16.53
CA ASN A 138 10.89 0.65 15.37
C ASN A 138 9.53 1.09 14.84
N ILE A 139 9.47 2.37 14.47
CA ILE A 139 8.24 2.98 13.97
C ILE A 139 7.88 2.29 12.66
N VAL A 140 6.63 1.84 12.59
CA VAL A 140 6.06 1.14 11.45
C VAL A 140 5.20 2.09 10.63
N ASP A 141 4.41 2.94 11.28
CA ASP A 141 3.45 3.79 10.59
C ASP A 141 3.17 5.11 11.33
N LEU A 142 2.63 6.10 10.60
CA LEU A 142 2.35 7.44 11.07
C LEU A 142 1.13 8.00 10.33
N ASN A 143 0.10 8.40 11.07
CA ASN A 143 -1.11 8.99 10.50
C ASN A 143 -1.06 10.53 10.49
N ASP A 144 -2.07 11.17 9.92
CA ASP A 144 -2.12 12.63 9.74
C ASP A 144 -2.36 13.43 11.02
N ASP A 145 -2.97 12.81 12.03
CA ASP A 145 -3.13 13.36 13.37
C ASP A 145 -1.81 13.32 14.18
N GLY A 146 -0.76 12.74 13.61
CA GLY A 146 0.56 12.61 14.25
C GLY A 146 0.64 11.46 15.25
N MET A 147 -0.29 10.51 15.19
CA MET A 147 -0.18 9.24 15.91
C MET A 147 0.86 8.36 15.24
N ILE A 148 1.69 7.73 16.05
CA ILE A 148 2.78 6.85 15.62
C ILE A 148 2.47 5.43 16.06
N LEU A 149 2.49 4.48 15.14
CA LEU A 149 2.48 3.06 15.43
C LEU A 149 3.91 2.51 15.39
N GLY A 150 4.33 1.82 16.44
CA GLY A 150 5.65 1.19 16.49
C GLY A 150 5.68 -0.03 17.40
N ALA A 151 6.87 -0.57 17.60
CA ALA A 151 7.07 -1.70 18.50
C ALA A 151 8.43 -1.68 19.19
N HIS A 152 8.44 -2.12 20.44
CA HIS A 152 9.68 -2.54 21.11
C HIS A 152 9.87 -4.03 20.91
N TYR A 153 11.13 -4.44 20.67
CA TYR A 153 11.50 -5.84 20.59
C TYR A 153 12.50 -6.18 21.70
N ASP A 154 12.25 -7.29 22.39
CA ASP A 154 13.23 -7.82 23.34
C ASP A 154 14.33 -8.63 22.64
N ALA A 155 15.31 -9.12 23.40
CA ALA A 155 16.43 -9.92 22.87
C ALA A 155 16.02 -11.25 22.22
N HIS A 156 14.79 -11.70 22.45
CA HIS A 156 14.20 -12.92 21.88
C HIS A 156 13.23 -12.62 20.72
N GLY A 157 13.07 -11.33 20.35
CA GLY A 157 12.17 -10.89 19.29
C GLY A 157 10.69 -10.84 19.72
N ALA A 158 10.39 -10.85 21.03
CA ALA A 158 9.04 -10.61 21.49
C ALA A 158 8.63 -9.16 21.20
N CYS A 159 7.48 -8.99 20.55
CA CYS A 159 6.96 -7.70 20.17
C CYS A 159 6.07 -7.11 21.27
N GLU A 160 6.35 -5.88 21.64
CA GLU A 160 5.50 -5.03 22.47
C GLU A 160 5.10 -3.81 21.62
N PRO A 161 3.98 -3.89 20.87
CA PRO A 161 3.54 -2.80 20.03
C PRO A 161 2.97 -1.65 20.86
N PHE A 162 3.08 -0.43 20.33
CA PHE A 162 2.57 0.78 20.95
C PHE A 162 1.96 1.72 19.92
N ILE A 163 1.02 2.55 20.38
CA ILE A 163 0.72 3.82 19.72
C ILE A 163 1.29 4.97 20.56
N TRP A 164 1.75 6.01 19.90
CA TRP A 164 2.24 7.22 20.55
C TRP A 164 1.58 8.46 19.97
N SER A 165 1.24 9.42 20.83
CA SER A 165 0.90 10.78 20.40
C SER A 165 1.61 11.79 21.30
N ALA A 166 1.80 13.02 20.82
CA ALA A 166 2.40 14.08 21.63
C ALA A 166 1.54 14.45 22.85
N THR A 167 0.24 14.19 22.81
CA THR A 167 -0.71 14.50 23.90
C THR A 167 -0.80 13.39 24.94
N ASP A 168 -0.84 12.13 24.49
CA ASP A 168 -1.15 10.98 25.35
C ASP A 168 0.12 10.20 25.74
N GLY A 169 1.23 10.42 25.04
CA GLY A 169 2.45 9.64 25.20
C GLY A 169 2.27 8.23 24.64
N PHE A 170 3.00 7.26 25.21
CA PHE A 170 2.92 5.85 24.81
C PHE A 170 1.70 5.16 25.42
N ASP A 171 0.94 4.47 24.57
CA ASP A 171 -0.09 3.51 24.96
C ASP A 171 0.26 2.14 24.36
N TYR A 172 0.11 1.10 25.17
CA TYR A 172 0.57 -0.27 24.86
C TYR A 172 -0.62 -1.23 24.79
N PHE A 173 -0.44 -2.31 24.03
CA PHE A 173 -1.49 -3.28 23.78
C PHE A 173 -1.38 -4.53 24.65
N ASP A 174 -2.45 -4.86 25.39
CA ASP A 174 -2.57 -6.14 26.12
C ASP A 174 -2.79 -7.37 25.20
N GLY A 175 -3.09 -7.13 23.91
CA GLY A 175 -3.27 -8.14 22.88
C GLY A 175 -4.56 -8.98 22.99
N PRO A 176 -4.91 -9.75 21.95
CA PRO A 176 -6.17 -10.52 21.89
C PRO A 176 -6.08 -11.92 22.54
N GLY A 177 -5.17 -12.12 23.50
CA GLY A 177 -4.83 -13.46 24.01
C GLY A 177 -3.99 -14.31 23.05
N TRP A 178 -3.46 -13.70 21.98
CA TRP A 178 -2.50 -14.29 21.04
C TRP A 178 -1.16 -13.58 21.21
N THR A 179 -0.07 -14.23 20.80
CA THR A 179 1.25 -13.63 20.82
C THR A 179 1.34 -12.61 19.69
N LEU A 180 1.37 -11.32 20.03
CA LEU A 180 1.57 -10.22 19.08
C LEU A 180 2.94 -10.37 18.37
N ARG A 181 2.97 -10.05 17.08
CA ARG A 181 4.16 -10.21 16.22
C ARG A 181 4.63 -8.90 15.63
N ASN A 182 3.95 -8.39 14.61
CA ASN A 182 4.40 -7.19 13.91
C ASN A 182 3.19 -6.26 13.77
N PRO A 183 3.30 -4.97 14.17
CA PRO A 183 2.38 -3.98 13.67
C PRO A 183 2.50 -3.88 12.15
N ILE A 184 1.41 -3.52 11.50
CA ILE A 184 1.28 -3.52 10.03
C ILE A 184 0.95 -2.12 9.53
N ALA A 185 -0.17 -1.55 9.97
CA ALA A 185 -0.67 -0.27 9.48
C ALA A 185 -1.50 0.45 10.55
N LEU A 186 -1.60 1.77 10.41
CA LEU A 186 -2.36 2.71 11.21
C LEU A 186 -3.10 3.65 10.25
N ASN A 187 -4.42 3.73 10.35
CA ASN A 187 -5.19 4.68 9.54
C ASN A 187 -5.44 6.01 10.30
N ASP A 188 -6.00 7.01 9.62
CA ASP A 188 -6.25 8.34 10.20
C ASP A 188 -7.35 8.34 11.26
N THR A 189 -8.21 7.32 11.27
CA THR A 189 -9.19 7.14 12.36
C THR A 189 -8.57 6.57 13.65
N GLY A 190 -7.30 6.16 13.61
CA GLY A 190 -6.58 5.57 14.73
C GLY A 190 -6.78 4.07 14.90
N ASP A 191 -7.30 3.39 13.87
CA ASP A 191 -7.42 1.93 13.85
C ASP A 191 -6.06 1.31 13.51
N VAL A 192 -5.75 0.18 14.15
CA VAL A 192 -4.42 -0.46 14.07
C VAL A 192 -4.54 -1.88 13.56
N LEU A 193 -3.68 -2.24 12.60
CA LEU A 193 -3.48 -3.62 12.18
C LEU A 193 -2.21 -4.21 12.82
N ILE A 194 -2.36 -5.38 13.44
CA ILE A 194 -1.23 -6.14 14.00
C ILE A 194 -1.36 -7.62 13.62
N GLN A 195 -0.24 -8.23 13.23
CA GLN A 195 -0.13 -9.68 13.10
C GLN A 195 0.02 -10.33 14.48
N ALA A 196 -0.71 -11.42 14.73
CA ALA A 196 -0.53 -12.24 15.92
C ALA A 196 -0.54 -13.73 15.57
N ALA A 197 0.06 -14.55 16.44
CA ALA A 197 0.07 -15.99 16.31
C ALA A 197 -0.44 -16.66 17.59
N THR A 198 -1.02 -17.86 17.46
CA THR A 198 -1.31 -18.70 18.62
C THR A 198 -0.04 -18.99 19.41
N GLN A 199 -0.17 -19.28 20.71
CA GLN A 199 0.99 -19.53 21.57
C GLN A 199 1.84 -20.72 21.09
N ASP A 200 1.21 -21.73 20.47
CA ASP A 200 1.87 -22.87 19.86
C ASP A 200 2.38 -22.61 18.44
N GLY A 201 2.09 -21.43 17.86
CA GLY A 201 2.52 -21.00 16.53
C GLY A 201 1.84 -21.73 15.37
N THR A 202 0.75 -22.46 15.63
CA THR A 202 0.02 -23.23 14.60
C THR A 202 -0.85 -22.37 13.69
N VAL A 203 -1.28 -21.20 14.16
CA VAL A 203 -2.07 -20.25 13.37
C VAL A 203 -1.51 -18.85 13.52
N THR A 204 -1.40 -18.15 12.39
CA THR A 204 -1.04 -16.73 12.32
C THR A 204 -2.14 -15.97 11.59
N CYS A 205 -2.64 -14.89 12.20
CA CYS A 205 -3.67 -14.02 11.62
C CYS A 205 -3.39 -12.56 11.93
N SER A 206 -3.85 -11.67 11.05
CA SER A 206 -3.93 -10.25 11.36
C SER A 206 -5.17 -9.93 12.19
N PHE A 207 -5.03 -8.95 13.07
CA PHE A 207 -6.10 -8.42 13.90
C PHE A 207 -6.22 -6.92 13.67
N LEU A 208 -7.46 -6.46 13.63
CA LEU A 208 -7.83 -5.06 13.69
C LEU A 208 -8.09 -4.70 15.15
N TRP A 209 -7.44 -3.65 15.65
CA TRP A 209 -7.77 -3.03 16.92
C TRP A 209 -8.40 -1.67 16.68
N LYS A 210 -9.51 -1.42 17.37
CA LYS A 210 -10.10 -0.09 17.49
C LYS A 210 -10.14 0.31 18.95
N ARG A 211 -9.86 1.57 19.27
CA ARG A 211 -9.82 2.07 20.65
C ARG A 211 -11.09 1.75 21.46
N ASN A 212 -12.27 1.82 20.83
CA ASN A 212 -13.56 1.60 21.50
C ASN A 212 -14.14 0.19 21.33
N ASP A 213 -13.69 -0.57 20.33
CA ASP A 213 -14.25 -1.91 20.03
C ASP A 213 -13.29 -3.05 20.41
N GLY A 214 -12.03 -2.72 20.73
CA GLY A 214 -11.00 -3.68 21.05
C GLY A 214 -10.53 -4.47 19.83
N TRP A 215 -10.09 -5.70 20.07
CA TRP A 215 -9.48 -6.57 19.06
C TRP A 215 -10.51 -7.40 18.29
N LYS A 216 -10.42 -7.38 16.96
CA LYS A 216 -11.14 -8.26 16.04
C LYS A 216 -10.16 -9.03 15.16
N ARG A 217 -10.22 -10.36 15.19
CA ARG A 217 -9.45 -11.21 14.27
C ARG A 217 -10.01 -11.04 12.85
N LEU A 218 -9.15 -10.85 11.85
CA LEU A 218 -9.57 -10.92 10.46
C LEU A 218 -9.85 -12.38 10.06
N PRO A 219 -11.02 -12.70 9.48
CA PRO A 219 -11.32 -14.06 9.06
C PRO A 219 -10.51 -14.42 7.80
N PRO A 220 -9.79 -15.55 7.75
CA PRO A 220 -9.26 -16.04 6.49
C PRO A 220 -10.40 -16.44 5.54
N LEU A 221 -10.12 -16.53 4.24
CA LEU A 221 -11.04 -17.12 3.25
C LEU A 221 -11.30 -18.60 3.57
N ASP A 222 -12.46 -19.10 3.13
CA ASP A 222 -12.81 -20.53 3.28
C ASP A 222 -11.70 -21.44 2.74
N GLY A 223 -11.32 -22.44 3.53
CA GLY A 223 -10.22 -23.36 3.22
C GLY A 223 -8.84 -22.92 3.69
N PHE A 224 -8.73 -21.73 4.28
CA PHE A 224 -7.49 -21.23 4.88
C PHE A 224 -7.62 -21.05 6.39
N GLU A 225 -6.51 -21.22 7.10
CA GLU A 225 -6.44 -20.99 8.55
C GLU A 225 -5.68 -19.70 8.91
N ASN A 226 -4.82 -19.22 8.00
CA ASN A 226 -3.95 -18.07 8.21
C ASN A 226 -4.34 -16.91 7.30
N CYS A 227 -4.18 -15.69 7.78
CA CYS A 227 -4.36 -14.47 7.01
C CYS A 227 -3.33 -13.40 7.39
N PHE A 228 -2.97 -12.58 6.42
CA PHE A 228 -1.96 -11.55 6.54
C PHE A 228 -2.50 -10.30 5.87
N ALA A 229 -2.93 -9.32 6.68
CA ALA A 229 -3.17 -7.97 6.19
C ALA A 229 -1.84 -7.33 5.75
N VAL A 230 -1.94 -6.44 4.78
CA VAL A 230 -0.82 -5.69 4.22
C VAL A 230 -1.04 -4.20 4.41
N ASP A 231 -2.24 -3.71 4.13
CA ASP A 231 -2.55 -2.29 4.18
C ASP A 231 -4.05 -2.05 4.47
N MET A 232 -4.39 -0.83 4.92
CA MET A 232 -5.73 -0.41 5.32
C MET A 232 -5.99 1.06 4.99
N ASN A 233 -7.18 1.35 4.48
CA ASN A 233 -7.63 2.72 4.25
C ASN A 233 -8.47 3.28 5.42
N ASP A 234 -8.85 4.55 5.36
CA ASP A 234 -9.58 5.24 6.44
C ASP A 234 -11.05 4.84 6.51
N LYS A 235 -11.57 4.22 5.45
CA LYS A 235 -12.89 3.56 5.45
C LYS A 235 -12.87 2.21 6.18
N GLY A 236 -11.71 1.76 6.65
CA GLY A 236 -11.52 0.49 7.35
C GLY A 236 -11.54 -0.74 6.44
N GLN A 237 -11.35 -0.54 5.13
CA GLN A 237 -11.14 -1.60 4.17
C GLN A 237 -9.69 -2.05 4.26
N ILE A 238 -9.46 -3.36 4.28
CA ILE A 238 -8.13 -3.93 4.50
C ILE A 238 -7.80 -4.87 3.35
N VAL A 239 -6.58 -4.77 2.81
CA VAL A 239 -6.08 -5.69 1.78
C VAL A 239 -4.97 -6.58 2.32
N GLY A 240 -4.79 -7.73 1.68
CA GLY A 240 -3.75 -8.68 2.04
C GLY A 240 -4.04 -10.05 1.48
N VAL A 241 -3.69 -11.11 2.21
CA VAL A 241 -3.84 -12.49 1.71
C VAL A 241 -4.36 -13.47 2.76
N SER A 242 -5.06 -14.50 2.29
CA SER A 242 -5.26 -15.76 3.03
C SER A 242 -4.22 -16.77 2.58
N SER A 243 -3.70 -17.57 3.50
CA SER A 243 -2.51 -18.40 3.26
C SER A 243 -2.63 -19.79 3.91
N PRO A 244 -2.12 -20.84 3.25
CA PRO A 244 -2.05 -22.17 3.84
C PRO A 244 -0.88 -22.30 4.83
N SER A 245 -0.03 -21.26 4.96
CA SER A 245 1.16 -21.26 5.79
C SER A 245 1.07 -20.21 6.90
N THR A 246 1.64 -20.53 8.06
CA THR A 246 1.76 -19.64 9.22
C THR A 246 2.77 -18.51 9.05
N GLN A 247 3.56 -18.54 7.98
CA GLN A 247 4.51 -17.49 7.64
C GLN A 247 3.92 -16.61 6.54
N ALA A 248 4.08 -15.30 6.70
CA ALA A 248 3.69 -14.34 5.67
C ALA A 248 4.35 -14.69 4.33
N PRO A 249 3.66 -14.47 3.19
CA PRO A 249 4.22 -14.83 1.91
C PRO A 249 5.51 -14.03 1.63
N GLY A 250 6.63 -14.73 1.57
CA GLY A 250 7.87 -14.21 1.01
C GLY A 250 7.92 -14.37 -0.51
N ILE A 251 9.08 -14.05 -1.10
CA ILE A 251 9.34 -13.97 -2.55
C ILE A 251 8.99 -15.24 -3.35
N MET A 252 8.84 -16.42 -2.72
CA MET A 252 8.74 -17.71 -3.41
C MET A 252 7.58 -18.61 -2.93
N ARG A 253 6.58 -18.08 -2.20
CA ARG A 253 5.47 -18.91 -1.69
C ARG A 253 4.28 -18.85 -2.64
N THR A 254 3.73 -20.01 -2.97
CA THR A 254 2.54 -20.15 -3.82
C THR A 254 1.33 -20.60 -2.98
N GLY A 255 0.14 -20.42 -3.52
CA GLY A 255 -1.11 -20.92 -2.91
C GLY A 255 -1.76 -19.98 -1.89
N TYR A 256 -1.30 -18.73 -1.76
CA TYR A 256 -2.07 -17.69 -1.08
C TYR A 256 -3.08 -17.05 -2.04
N VAL A 257 -4.13 -16.45 -1.49
CA VAL A 257 -5.20 -15.80 -2.25
C VAL A 257 -5.35 -14.37 -1.76
N ALA A 258 -5.32 -13.40 -2.68
CA ALA A 258 -5.51 -12.00 -2.35
C ALA A 258 -6.92 -11.76 -1.78
N CYS A 259 -7.01 -10.92 -0.76
CA CYS A 259 -8.22 -10.69 0.02
C CYS A 259 -8.50 -9.20 0.15
N LEU A 260 -9.78 -8.86 0.17
CA LEU A 260 -10.30 -7.59 0.67
C LEU A 260 -11.23 -7.90 1.84
N TRP A 261 -10.85 -7.42 3.03
CA TRP A 261 -11.70 -7.43 4.21
C TRP A 261 -12.46 -6.12 4.29
N GLU A 262 -13.77 -6.26 4.33
CA GLU A 262 -14.72 -5.22 4.73
C GLU A 262 -15.12 -5.49 6.19
N PRO A 263 -15.73 -4.52 6.90
CA PRO A 263 -16.08 -4.67 8.32
C PRO A 263 -16.73 -6.01 8.69
N ASP A 264 -17.59 -6.56 7.82
CA ASP A 264 -18.36 -7.79 8.08
C ASP A 264 -18.16 -8.91 7.05
N SER A 265 -17.20 -8.77 6.12
CA SER A 265 -17.00 -9.79 5.09
C SER A 265 -15.57 -9.84 4.59
N VAL A 266 -15.18 -11.00 4.07
CA VAL A 266 -13.95 -11.16 3.30
C VAL A 266 -14.31 -11.68 1.92
N LYS A 267 -13.71 -11.10 0.88
CA LYS A 267 -13.83 -11.60 -0.49
C LYS A 267 -12.46 -11.78 -1.11
N THR A 268 -12.37 -12.73 -2.03
CA THR A 268 -11.16 -12.90 -2.84
C THR A 268 -11.04 -11.73 -3.82
N LEU A 269 -9.82 -11.23 -3.98
CA LEU A 269 -9.44 -10.33 -5.07
C LEU A 269 -8.83 -11.10 -6.25
N GLY A 270 -8.62 -12.40 -6.12
CA GLY A 270 -7.99 -13.25 -7.13
C GLY A 270 -6.80 -14.03 -6.60
N GLU A 271 -6.36 -14.98 -7.41
CA GLU A 271 -5.14 -15.74 -7.21
C GLU A 271 -3.97 -15.03 -7.92
N ASP A 272 -2.74 -15.42 -7.58
CA ASP A 272 -1.51 -14.95 -8.24
C ASP A 272 -1.24 -13.44 -8.22
N ILE A 273 -1.88 -12.70 -7.30
CA ILE A 273 -1.61 -11.29 -7.02
C ILE A 273 -1.26 -11.12 -5.55
N TYR A 274 -0.29 -10.25 -5.28
CA TYR A 274 0.03 -9.76 -3.94
C TYR A 274 -0.34 -8.27 -3.87
N PRO A 275 -1.38 -7.88 -3.13
CA PRO A 275 -1.70 -6.47 -2.92
C PRO A 275 -0.64 -5.83 -2.03
N THR A 276 -0.32 -4.56 -2.29
CA THR A 276 0.68 -3.78 -1.54
C THR A 276 0.07 -2.58 -0.85
N ALA A 277 -0.93 -1.94 -1.47
CA ALA A 277 -1.61 -0.79 -0.89
C ALA A 277 -3.06 -0.64 -1.40
N ILE A 278 -3.88 0.10 -0.64
CA ILE A 278 -5.26 0.46 -0.94
C ILE A 278 -5.52 1.93 -0.58
N ASN A 279 -6.14 2.69 -1.48
CA ASN A 279 -6.56 4.07 -1.18
C ASN A 279 -8.01 4.15 -0.67
N ASP A 280 -8.47 5.33 -0.27
CA ASP A 280 -9.83 5.52 0.23
C ASP A 280 -10.92 5.30 -0.81
N GLU A 281 -10.62 5.40 -2.10
CA GLU A 281 -11.55 5.05 -3.16
C GLU A 281 -11.68 3.53 -3.37
N GLY A 282 -10.98 2.72 -2.56
CA GLY A 282 -10.97 1.27 -2.64
C GLY A 282 -10.20 0.72 -3.84
N THR A 283 -9.36 1.56 -4.48
CA THR A 283 -8.44 1.13 -5.53
C THR A 283 -7.26 0.43 -4.88
N VAL A 284 -6.98 -0.79 -5.32
CA VAL A 284 -5.89 -1.62 -4.77
C VAL A 284 -4.77 -1.69 -5.79
N VAL A 285 -3.52 -1.56 -5.33
CA VAL A 285 -2.33 -1.79 -6.16
C VAL A 285 -1.53 -2.97 -5.64
N GLY A 286 -0.62 -3.44 -6.47
CA GLY A 286 0.32 -4.48 -6.06
C GLY A 286 1.13 -5.02 -7.21
N ARG A 287 1.41 -6.30 -7.12
CA ARG A 287 2.16 -7.03 -8.14
C ARG A 287 1.63 -8.43 -8.35
N THR A 288 1.97 -9.00 -9.48
CA THR A 288 1.82 -10.44 -9.71
C THR A 288 2.73 -11.24 -8.77
N SER A 289 2.28 -12.44 -8.40
CA SER A 289 3.01 -13.33 -7.48
C SER A 289 4.40 -13.69 -7.98
N ASP A 290 4.59 -13.78 -9.30
CA ASP A 290 5.87 -14.02 -9.96
C ASP A 290 6.80 -12.79 -10.00
N ARG A 291 6.36 -11.64 -9.47
CA ARG A 291 7.08 -10.35 -9.44
C ARG A 291 7.42 -9.77 -10.83
N ASN A 292 6.68 -10.15 -11.86
CA ASN A 292 6.94 -9.66 -13.20
C ASN A 292 6.12 -8.42 -13.59
N SER A 293 5.08 -8.06 -12.82
CA SER A 293 4.20 -6.97 -13.21
C SER A 293 3.53 -6.27 -12.04
N ALA A 294 3.65 -4.95 -12.03
CA ALA A 294 2.84 -4.05 -11.24
C ALA A 294 1.39 -4.05 -11.75
N VAL A 295 0.42 -4.11 -10.84
CA VAL A 295 -1.00 -4.23 -11.18
C VAL A 295 -1.84 -3.25 -10.38
N VAL A 296 -3.00 -2.90 -10.94
CA VAL A 296 -4.04 -2.10 -10.28
C VAL A 296 -5.39 -2.77 -10.42
N LEU A 297 -6.13 -2.85 -9.32
CA LEU A 297 -7.52 -3.30 -9.26
C LEU A 297 -8.41 -2.08 -9.20
N ARG A 298 -9.20 -1.88 -10.26
CA ARG A 298 -10.22 -0.84 -10.32
C ARG A 298 -11.49 -1.42 -10.90
N ASP A 299 -12.63 -1.03 -10.35
CA ASP A 299 -13.96 -1.52 -10.78
C ASP A 299 -14.06 -3.06 -10.77
N GLY A 300 -13.35 -3.71 -9.83
CA GLY A 300 -13.34 -5.15 -9.66
C GLY A 300 -12.51 -5.92 -10.70
N VAL A 301 -11.70 -5.25 -11.52
CA VAL A 301 -10.86 -5.94 -12.52
C VAL A 301 -9.38 -5.52 -12.40
N TRP A 302 -8.51 -6.52 -12.27
CA TRP A 302 -7.06 -6.30 -12.32
C TRP A 302 -6.64 -5.88 -13.74
N ARG A 303 -5.71 -4.93 -13.81
CA ARG A 303 -5.02 -4.50 -15.02
C ARG A 303 -3.53 -4.48 -14.75
N ASN A 304 -2.75 -4.86 -15.76
CA ASN A 304 -1.32 -4.63 -15.74
C ASN A 304 -1.06 -3.14 -15.94
N LEU A 305 -0.32 -2.51 -15.04
CA LEU A 305 -0.01 -1.08 -15.16
C LEU A 305 0.80 -0.78 -16.42
N SER A 306 1.59 -1.74 -16.89
CA SER A 306 2.32 -1.62 -18.16
C SER A 306 1.38 -1.29 -19.31
N ASP A 307 0.15 -1.80 -19.34
CA ASP A 307 -0.78 -1.54 -20.44
C ASP A 307 -1.42 -0.15 -20.38
N LEU A 308 -1.42 0.48 -19.20
CA LEU A 308 -2.10 1.74 -18.93
C LEU A 308 -1.18 2.97 -18.98
N ILE A 309 0.14 2.78 -19.12
CA ILE A 309 1.11 3.88 -19.05
C ILE A 309 1.41 4.45 -20.44
N GLU A 310 1.18 5.75 -20.60
CA GLU A 310 1.61 6.55 -21.73
C GLU A 310 3.08 6.99 -21.59
N GLY A 311 3.86 6.94 -22.69
CA GLY A 311 5.21 7.51 -22.72
C GLY A 311 6.33 6.65 -22.10
N ARG A 312 6.15 5.33 -21.98
CA ARG A 312 7.07 4.40 -21.31
C ARG A 312 8.29 3.91 -22.11
N SER A 313 8.73 4.58 -23.18
CA SER A 313 9.63 3.99 -24.20
C SER A 313 10.96 3.40 -23.68
N ASP A 314 11.43 3.88 -22.53
CA ASP A 314 12.76 3.53 -21.99
C ASP A 314 12.70 2.54 -20.81
N TRP A 315 11.49 2.13 -20.41
CA TRP A 315 11.25 1.15 -19.34
C TRP A 315 11.16 -0.26 -19.93
N ILE A 316 11.88 -1.20 -19.33
CA ILE A 316 11.87 -2.63 -19.67
C ILE A 316 10.67 -3.30 -19.01
N ASP A 317 10.42 -2.99 -17.74
CA ASP A 317 9.31 -3.52 -16.96
C ASP A 317 8.81 -2.53 -15.91
N PHE A 318 7.70 -2.93 -15.28
CA PHE A 318 7.14 -2.33 -14.07
C PHE A 318 7.01 -3.46 -13.06
N THR A 319 7.95 -3.55 -12.13
CA THR A 319 8.08 -4.72 -11.24
C THR A 319 7.00 -4.71 -10.15
N GLU A 320 6.79 -3.58 -9.49
CA GLU A 320 5.88 -3.48 -8.34
C GLU A 320 5.31 -2.07 -8.20
N ALA A 321 4.00 -1.98 -8.03
CA ALA A 321 3.37 -0.80 -7.46
C ALA A 321 3.42 -0.95 -5.94
N VAL A 322 4.04 0.02 -5.27
CA VAL A 322 4.34 -0.04 -3.84
C VAL A 322 3.23 0.61 -3.03
N ASP A 323 2.74 1.77 -3.48
CA ASP A 323 1.79 2.57 -2.71
C ASP A 323 0.89 3.40 -3.64
N ILE A 324 -0.29 3.79 -3.15
CA ILE A 324 -1.32 4.55 -3.88
C ILE A 324 -1.99 5.59 -2.97
N ASN A 325 -2.13 6.82 -3.45
CA ASN A 325 -2.85 7.87 -2.72
C ASN A 325 -4.30 8.06 -3.20
N ASP A 326 -5.06 8.91 -2.52
CA ASP A 326 -6.50 9.09 -2.77
C ASP A 326 -6.80 9.83 -4.08
N SER A 327 -5.82 10.55 -4.62
CA SER A 327 -5.89 11.10 -5.97
C SER A 327 -5.66 10.04 -7.07
N GLY A 328 -5.37 8.80 -6.67
CA GLY A 328 -5.09 7.66 -7.54
C GLY A 328 -3.67 7.66 -8.10
N GLN A 329 -2.76 8.49 -7.57
CA GLN A 329 -1.35 8.43 -7.95
C GLN A 329 -0.73 7.17 -7.37
N ILE A 330 0.09 6.49 -8.16
CA ILE A 330 0.71 5.22 -7.77
C ILE A 330 2.22 5.41 -7.81
N VAL A 331 2.92 5.04 -6.74
CA VAL A 331 4.37 4.99 -6.73
C VAL A 331 4.84 3.54 -6.82
N GLY A 332 5.97 3.31 -7.49
CA GLY A 332 6.52 1.97 -7.65
C GLY A 332 7.91 1.98 -8.26
N TYR A 333 8.42 0.80 -8.59
CA TYR A 333 9.72 0.67 -9.25
C TYR A 333 9.70 -0.38 -10.37
N GLY A 334 10.68 -0.27 -11.26
CA GLY A 334 10.88 -1.18 -12.37
C GLY A 334 12.27 -0.99 -12.98
N PHE A 335 12.56 -1.75 -14.03
CA PHE A 335 13.87 -1.72 -14.67
C PHE A 335 13.89 -0.88 -15.94
N LYS A 336 14.97 -0.13 -16.09
CA LYS A 336 15.44 0.45 -17.35
C LYS A 336 16.74 -0.24 -17.74
N LYS A 337 17.27 0.05 -18.94
CA LYS A 337 18.54 -0.52 -19.41
C LYS A 337 19.70 -0.34 -18.42
N ASP A 338 19.70 0.78 -17.71
CA ASP A 338 20.82 1.19 -16.84
C ASP A 338 20.58 0.86 -15.36
N GLY A 339 19.48 0.19 -14.98
CA GLY A 339 19.23 -0.26 -13.60
C GLY A 339 17.77 -0.14 -13.15
N GLN A 340 17.56 -0.19 -11.84
CA GLN A 340 16.25 -0.12 -11.19
C GLN A 340 15.94 1.33 -10.78
N PHE A 341 14.77 1.82 -11.20
CA PHE A 341 14.36 3.19 -10.93
C PHE A 341 12.94 3.24 -10.36
N GLY A 342 12.71 4.23 -9.50
CA GLY A 342 11.39 4.55 -8.98
C GLY A 342 10.61 5.46 -9.94
N PHE A 343 9.30 5.27 -9.98
CA PHE A 343 8.37 6.09 -10.75
C PHE A 343 7.21 6.54 -9.88
N ILE A 344 6.56 7.62 -10.30
CA ILE A 344 5.20 7.98 -9.91
C ILE A 344 4.31 8.00 -11.16
N LEU A 345 3.16 7.36 -11.08
CA LEU A 345 2.10 7.34 -12.07
C LEU A 345 1.02 8.30 -11.63
N THR A 346 0.63 9.22 -12.52
CA THR A 346 -0.48 10.15 -12.27
C THR A 346 -1.63 9.82 -13.22
N PRO A 347 -2.86 9.61 -12.72
CA PRO A 347 -4.02 9.37 -13.57
C PRO A 347 -4.21 10.48 -14.59
N LEU A 348 -4.52 10.08 -15.83
CA LEU A 348 -4.99 10.98 -16.87
C LEU A 348 -6.51 10.86 -16.91
N TYR A 349 -7.20 11.84 -16.34
CA TYR A 349 -8.64 11.97 -16.52
C TYR A 349 -8.87 12.57 -17.91
N GLU A 350 -9.59 11.86 -18.78
CA GLU A 350 -10.10 12.46 -20.00
C GLU A 350 -10.87 13.72 -19.61
N GLN A 351 -10.51 14.86 -20.19
CA GLN A 351 -11.36 16.03 -20.09
C GLN A 351 -12.71 15.64 -20.68
N GLN A 352 -13.72 15.51 -19.84
CA GLN A 352 -15.09 15.51 -20.33
C GLN A 352 -15.26 16.84 -21.05
N ASN A 353 -15.27 16.81 -22.38
CA ASN A 353 -15.60 17.96 -23.19
C ASN A 353 -17.02 18.37 -22.79
N GLU A 354 -17.14 19.47 -22.04
CA GLU A 354 -18.42 20.13 -21.76
C GLU A 354 -19.12 20.61 -23.04
#